data_AF-A0A387H867-F1
#
_entry.id   AF-A0A387H867-F1
#
_cell.length_a   1.000
_cell.length_b   1.000
_cell.length_c   1.000
_cell.angle_alpha   90.00
_cell.angle_beta   90.00
_cell.angle_gamma   90.00
#
_symmetry.space_group_name_H-M   'P 1'
#
loop_
_entity.id
_entity.type
_entity.pdbx_description
1 polymer ?
#
loop_
_entity_poly.entity_id
_entity_poly.type
_entity_poly.pdbx_seq_one_letter_code
_entity_poly.pdbx_strand_id
1 'polypeptide(L)'
;MSGAIIDIKFSDFAKEFAERDRGYSSRSVLEDMADAARDFAWAGFGLVDDGTGEPLEDWTDGWYYNCDCRETRIRVNAEATRAAFKSAGVETFEWRGWIVWDASNRAGREIARSIGSSLADYPILDDERMSELEWDNACSLIDDLYTLPEGVEASDVIREMDEVPYCSNCSFCDVEEALAKLEYSRCMDCSAWIKTGEYLSDRVCWDCAESEQAGECECIPNYIDGLRHMSLYPTVSDLRDTQRGCETCYPVRWPHGGAKLGI
;
A
#
# COMPACT_ATOMS: atom_id res chain seq x y z
N MET A 1 -14.08 -4.48 57.56
CA MET A 1 -12.99 -3.82 56.83
C MET A 1 -13.64 -2.91 55.80
N SER A 2 -13.68 -1.60 56.09
CA SER A 2 -14.30 -0.60 55.21
C SER A 2 -13.42 -0.44 53.98
N GLY A 3 -13.89 -0.93 52.82
CA GLY A 3 -13.27 -0.65 51.54
C GLY A 3 -13.29 0.86 51.33
N ALA A 4 -12.11 1.46 51.19
CA ALA A 4 -12.01 2.84 50.75
C ALA A 4 -12.66 2.92 49.36
N ILE A 5 -13.79 3.62 49.26
CA ILE A 5 -14.34 4.02 47.96
C ILE A 5 -13.34 5.04 47.43
N ILE A 6 -12.39 4.58 46.63
CA ILE A 6 -11.56 5.48 45.83
C ILE A 6 -12.52 6.05 44.77
N ASP A 7 -12.91 7.31 44.95
CA ASP A 7 -13.69 8.07 44.00
C ASP A 7 -12.79 8.39 42.79
N ILE A 8 -12.84 7.52 41.78
CA ILE A 8 -12.06 7.67 40.54
C ILE A 8 -12.61 8.87 39.78
N LYS A 9 -11.73 9.81 39.43
CA LYS A 9 -12.11 10.96 38.61
C LYS A 9 -12.19 10.56 37.15
N PHE A 10 -13.28 10.84 36.47
CA PHE A 10 -13.38 10.64 35.03
C PHE A 10 -13.27 11.97 34.30
N SER A 11 -12.60 11.99 33.14
CA SER A 11 -12.73 13.10 32.20
C SER A 11 -14.18 13.24 31.75
N ASP A 12 -14.63 14.45 31.41
CA ASP A 12 -16.01 14.71 30.98
C ASP A 12 -16.39 13.80 29.79
N PHE A 13 -15.51 13.71 28.79
CA PHE A 13 -15.70 12.82 27.63
C PHE A 13 -15.84 11.34 28.02
N ALA A 14 -14.99 10.82 28.92
CA ALA A 14 -15.11 9.42 29.36
C ALA A 14 -16.45 9.13 30.08
N LYS A 15 -16.99 10.11 30.82
CA LYS A 15 -18.33 9.99 31.43
C LYS A 15 -19.42 9.97 30.36
N GLU A 16 -19.38 10.94 29.44
CA GLU A 16 -20.37 11.07 28.37
C GLU A 16 -20.39 9.83 27.48
N PHE A 17 -19.21 9.30 27.12
CA PHE A 17 -19.06 8.06 26.38
C PHE A 17 -19.70 6.88 27.14
N ALA A 18 -19.36 6.69 28.41
CA ALA A 18 -19.88 5.59 29.21
C ALA A 18 -21.40 5.69 29.48
N GLU A 19 -21.97 6.91 29.50
CA GLU A 19 -23.41 7.13 29.63
C GLU A 19 -24.18 6.85 28.33
N ARG A 20 -23.55 7.10 27.17
CA ARG A 20 -24.06 6.81 25.83
C ARG A 20 -23.96 5.31 25.51
N ASP A 21 -22.80 4.71 25.78
CA ASP A 21 -22.50 3.31 25.53
C ASP A 21 -23.14 2.43 26.62
N ARG A 22 -24.47 2.33 26.57
CA ARG A 22 -25.25 1.40 27.41
C ARG A 22 -25.11 -0.02 26.86
N GLY A 23 -23.89 -0.57 26.89
CA GLY A 23 -23.62 -1.94 26.47
C GLY A 23 -24.54 -2.97 27.16
N TYR A 24 -24.92 -4.01 26.43
CA TYR A 24 -25.83 -5.13 26.79
C TYR A 24 -25.39 -6.01 27.98
N SER A 25 -24.43 -5.57 28.80
CA SER A 25 -23.86 -6.35 29.91
C SER A 25 -24.41 -5.90 31.26
N SER A 26 -24.38 -6.80 32.26
CA SER A 26 -24.79 -6.52 33.64
C SER A 26 -23.86 -5.56 34.39
N ARG A 27 -22.79 -5.07 33.75
CA ARG A 27 -21.75 -4.22 34.35
C ARG A 27 -21.65 -2.89 33.60
N SER A 28 -21.55 -1.79 34.35
CA SER A 28 -21.46 -0.45 33.76
C SER A 28 -20.07 -0.18 33.19
N VAL A 29 -19.98 0.50 32.04
CA VAL A 29 -18.70 0.87 31.41
C VAL A 29 -17.82 1.70 32.35
N LEU A 30 -18.44 2.52 33.21
CA LEU A 30 -17.75 3.30 34.26
C LEU A 30 -17.03 2.42 35.29
N GLU A 31 -17.59 1.26 35.65
CA GLU A 31 -16.92 0.33 36.57
C GLU A 31 -15.68 -0.29 35.94
N ASP A 32 -15.74 -0.65 34.66
CA ASP A 32 -14.59 -1.19 33.92
C ASP A 32 -13.47 -0.14 33.79
N MET A 33 -13.82 1.11 33.49
CA MET A 33 -12.86 2.23 33.47
C MET A 33 -12.26 2.49 34.87
N ALA A 34 -13.05 2.36 35.94
CA ALA A 34 -12.56 2.51 37.31
C ALA A 34 -11.57 1.42 37.69
N ASP A 35 -11.82 0.17 37.29
CA ASP A 35 -10.90 -0.94 37.50
C ASP A 35 -9.59 -0.72 36.75
N ALA A 36 -9.67 -0.32 35.47
CA ALA A 36 -8.49 0.01 34.68
C ALA A 36 -7.64 1.12 35.30
N ALA A 37 -8.27 2.19 35.80
CA ALA A 37 -7.54 3.24 36.53
C ALA A 37 -6.81 2.70 37.77
N ARG A 38 -7.42 1.75 38.51
CA ARG A 38 -6.75 1.12 39.66
C ARG A 38 -5.58 0.25 39.23
N ASP A 39 -5.72 -0.50 38.13
CA ASP A 39 -4.66 -1.33 37.57
C ASP A 39 -3.45 -0.48 37.12
N PHE A 40 -3.70 0.70 36.56
CA PHE A 40 -2.67 1.69 36.22
C PHE A 40 -2.19 2.53 37.41
N ALA A 41 -2.71 2.30 38.62
CA ALA A 41 -2.45 3.09 39.83
C ALA A 41 -2.74 4.61 39.67
N TRP A 42 -3.74 4.95 38.86
CA TRP A 42 -4.19 6.31 38.60
C TRP A 42 -5.31 6.76 39.53
N ALA A 43 -5.38 8.07 39.77
CA ALA A 43 -6.47 8.69 40.53
C ALA A 43 -7.67 9.08 39.64
N GLY A 44 -7.53 8.94 38.32
CA GLY A 44 -8.58 9.17 37.35
C GLY A 44 -8.41 8.38 36.06
N PHE A 45 -9.47 8.35 35.27
CA PHE A 45 -9.53 7.72 33.96
C PHE A 45 -9.98 8.71 32.89
N GLY A 46 -9.15 8.91 31.88
CA GLY A 46 -9.39 9.79 30.76
C GLY A 46 -9.36 9.04 29.43
N LEU A 47 -10.28 9.41 28.55
CA LEU A 47 -10.25 9.05 27.13
C LEU A 47 -9.92 10.30 26.32
N VAL A 48 -9.53 10.10 25.06
CA VAL A 48 -9.38 11.18 24.06
C VAL A 48 -10.52 11.03 23.06
N ASP A 49 -11.18 12.13 22.71
CA ASP A 49 -12.23 12.16 21.68
C ASP A 49 -11.58 12.16 20.29
N ASP A 50 -12.08 11.33 19.39
CA ASP A 50 -11.64 11.27 17.99
C ASP A 50 -12.27 12.36 17.10
N GLY A 51 -13.09 13.24 17.68
CA GLY A 51 -13.79 14.31 16.99
C GLY A 51 -15.18 13.92 16.46
N THR A 52 -15.50 12.62 16.48
CA THR A 52 -16.82 12.08 16.14
C THR A 52 -17.65 11.74 17.37
N GLY A 53 -17.06 11.96 18.57
CA GLY A 53 -17.62 11.56 19.85
C GLY A 53 -17.30 10.12 20.21
N GLU A 54 -16.46 9.42 19.45
CA GLU A 54 -15.93 8.09 19.79
C GLU A 54 -14.53 8.20 20.40
N PRO A 55 -14.07 7.23 21.20
CA PRO A 55 -12.72 7.28 21.75
C PRO A 55 -11.67 7.11 20.66
N LEU A 56 -10.60 7.90 20.73
CA LEU A 56 -9.49 7.83 19.80
C LEU A 56 -8.83 6.44 19.87
N GLU A 57 -8.87 5.74 18.75
CA GLU A 57 -8.23 4.44 18.57
C GLU A 57 -6.70 4.57 18.74
N ASP A 58 -6.12 3.63 19.48
CA ASP A 58 -4.67 3.47 19.55
C ASP A 58 -4.23 2.53 18.44
N TRP A 59 -3.09 2.84 17.84
CA TRP A 59 -2.49 1.97 16.85
C TRP A 59 -1.59 0.96 17.54
N THR A 60 -1.96 -0.32 17.45
CA THR A 60 -1.14 -1.44 17.94
C THR A 60 -0.60 -2.23 16.75
N ASP A 61 0.73 -2.43 16.74
CA ASP A 61 1.45 -3.25 15.75
C ASP A 61 0.78 -4.63 15.66
N GLY A 62 0.06 -4.90 14.57
CA GLY A 62 -0.63 -6.19 14.43
C GLY A 62 -1.55 -6.33 13.22
N TRP A 63 -1.98 -5.23 12.62
CA TRP A 63 -2.91 -5.23 11.48
C TRP A 63 -2.31 -4.45 10.31
N TYR A 64 -1.21 -4.96 9.74
CA TYR A 64 -0.75 -4.46 8.45
C TYR A 64 -1.71 -5.00 7.37
N TYR A 65 -2.61 -4.15 6.90
CA TYR A 65 -3.38 -4.38 5.69
C TYR A 65 -2.88 -3.43 4.61
N ASN A 66 -2.49 -4.01 3.47
CA ASN A 66 -1.98 -3.30 2.30
C ASN A 66 -2.96 -2.20 1.87
N CYS A 67 -2.49 -0.95 1.89
CA CYS A 67 -3.23 0.29 1.66
C CYS A 67 -4.59 0.44 2.38
N ASP A 68 -4.57 0.66 3.69
CA ASP A 68 -5.73 1.16 4.42
C ASP A 68 -5.51 2.60 4.89
N CYS A 69 -6.08 3.57 4.16
CA CYS A 69 -6.11 4.98 4.53
C CYS A 69 -6.69 5.18 5.94
N ARG A 70 -7.62 4.31 6.39
CA ARG A 70 -8.16 4.35 7.75
C ARG A 70 -7.08 4.01 8.79
N GLU A 71 -6.33 2.93 8.57
CA GLU A 71 -5.27 2.51 9.47
C GLU A 71 -4.13 3.53 9.53
N THR A 72 -3.79 4.12 8.38
CA THR A 72 -2.78 5.19 8.31
C THR A 72 -3.22 6.39 9.14
N ARG A 73 -4.48 6.81 9.01
CA ARG A 73 -5.05 7.90 9.82
C ARG A 73 -5.06 7.57 11.31
N ILE A 74 -5.46 6.35 11.70
CA ILE A 74 -5.44 5.89 13.10
C ILE A 74 -4.01 5.98 13.65
N ARG A 75 -3.03 5.46 12.91
CA ARG A 75 -1.61 5.51 13.26
C ARG A 75 -1.11 6.94 13.45
N VAL A 76 -1.33 7.81 12.47
CA VAL A 76 -0.91 9.21 12.51
C VAL A 76 -1.50 9.92 13.74
N ASN A 77 -2.80 9.77 13.97
CA ASN A 77 -3.46 10.43 15.08
C ASN A 77 -3.01 9.87 16.43
N ALA A 78 -2.75 8.56 16.53
CA ALA A 78 -2.22 7.94 17.73
C ALA A 78 -0.77 8.39 18.03
N GLU A 79 0.11 8.41 17.00
CA GLU A 79 1.49 8.89 17.09
C GLU A 79 1.53 10.35 17.56
N ALA A 80 0.78 11.24 16.90
CA ALA A 80 0.70 12.66 17.23
C ALA A 80 0.12 12.89 18.64
N THR A 81 -0.93 12.17 19.00
CA THR A 81 -1.55 12.25 20.33
C THR A 81 -0.55 11.85 21.41
N ARG A 82 0.10 10.69 21.28
CA ARG A 82 1.11 10.23 22.25
C ARG A 82 2.28 11.21 22.34
N ALA A 83 2.71 11.79 21.23
CA ALA A 83 3.75 12.82 21.22
C ALA A 83 3.33 14.09 21.98
N ALA A 84 2.08 14.54 21.83
CA ALA A 84 1.54 15.70 22.53
C ALA A 84 1.46 15.46 24.06
N PHE A 85 0.92 14.32 24.48
CA PHE A 85 0.88 13.95 25.91
C PHE A 85 2.27 13.80 26.52
N LYS A 86 3.19 13.13 25.82
CA LYS A 86 4.59 12.95 26.25
C LYS A 86 5.30 14.29 26.41
N SER A 87 5.09 15.24 25.49
CA SER A 87 5.69 16.58 25.54
C SER A 87 5.23 17.39 26.76
N ALA A 88 4.05 17.07 27.31
CA ALA A 88 3.54 17.66 28.53
C ALA A 88 3.85 16.85 29.81
N GLY A 89 4.64 15.78 29.70
CA GLY A 89 4.98 14.92 30.83
C GLY A 89 3.81 14.11 31.36
N VAL A 90 2.85 13.77 30.51
CA VAL A 90 1.70 12.93 30.85
C VAL A 90 1.85 11.57 30.18
N GLU A 91 1.73 10.51 30.96
CA GLU A 91 1.82 9.14 30.46
C GLU A 91 0.47 8.68 29.90
N THR A 92 0.51 7.89 28.83
CA THR A 92 -0.65 7.35 28.12
C THR A 92 -0.49 5.86 27.91
N PHE A 93 -1.57 5.08 28.05
CA PHE A 93 -1.58 3.65 27.80
C PHE A 93 -2.64 3.28 26.76
N GLU A 94 -2.55 2.06 26.26
CA GLU A 94 -3.62 1.42 25.50
C GLU A 94 -4.59 0.74 26.47
N TRP A 95 -5.89 0.90 26.24
CA TRP A 95 -6.92 0.11 26.89
C TRP A 95 -8.10 -0.12 25.94
N ARG A 96 -8.34 -1.39 25.60
CA ARG A 96 -9.40 -1.82 24.66
C ARG A 96 -9.27 -1.19 23.26
N GLY A 97 -8.05 -0.96 22.81
CA GLY A 97 -7.74 -0.31 21.54
C GLY A 97 -7.88 1.20 21.57
N TRP A 98 -7.96 1.84 22.75
CA TRP A 98 -8.08 3.29 22.88
C TRP A 98 -6.93 3.91 23.68
N ILE A 99 -6.60 5.16 23.36
CA ILE A 99 -5.61 5.92 24.12
C ILE A 99 -6.23 6.43 25.43
N VAL A 100 -5.67 5.99 26.56
CA VAL A 100 -6.11 6.38 27.91
C VAL A 100 -5.02 7.09 28.69
N TRP A 101 -5.42 7.92 29.66
CA TRP A 101 -4.53 8.75 30.47
C TRP A 101 -5.14 9.02 31.87
N ASP A 102 -4.31 9.45 32.84
CA ASP A 102 -4.80 9.79 34.19
C ASP A 102 -5.58 11.12 34.21
N ALA A 103 -6.91 11.03 34.27
CA ALA A 103 -7.80 12.19 34.33
C ALA A 103 -7.61 13.10 35.54
N SER A 104 -6.84 12.68 36.55
CA SER A 104 -6.45 13.56 37.66
C SER A 104 -5.47 14.65 37.22
N ASN A 105 -4.69 14.41 36.17
CA ASN A 105 -3.68 15.33 35.63
C ASN A 105 -4.32 16.50 34.87
N ARG A 106 -3.96 17.74 35.25
CA ARG A 106 -4.47 18.95 34.60
C ARG A 106 -3.97 19.12 33.16
N ALA A 107 -2.69 18.88 32.91
CA ALA A 107 -2.11 19.01 31.58
C ALA A 107 -2.77 18.02 30.61
N GLY A 108 -3.03 16.79 31.08
CA GLY A 108 -3.74 15.77 30.30
C GLY A 108 -5.14 16.22 29.88
N ARG A 109 -5.92 16.87 30.77
CA ARG A 109 -7.24 17.44 30.45
C ARG A 109 -7.17 18.50 29.36
N GLU A 110 -6.17 19.38 29.43
CA GLU A 110 -6.02 20.48 28.47
C GLU A 110 -5.63 19.94 27.08
N ILE A 111 -4.73 18.96 27.02
CA ILE A 111 -4.29 18.32 25.77
C ILE A 111 -5.40 17.48 25.14
N ALA A 112 -6.06 16.61 25.92
CA ALA A 112 -7.15 15.77 25.42
C ALA A 112 -8.26 16.61 24.76
N ARG A 113 -8.62 17.74 25.39
CA ARG A 113 -9.61 18.67 24.84
C ARG A 113 -9.12 19.33 23.55
N SER A 114 -7.85 19.77 23.52
CA SER A 114 -7.27 20.37 22.33
C SER A 114 -7.27 19.40 21.16
N ILE A 115 -6.86 18.15 21.39
CA ILE A 115 -6.84 17.09 20.37
C ILE A 115 -8.24 16.80 19.84
N GLY A 116 -9.21 16.57 20.73
CA GLY A 116 -10.59 16.31 20.32
C GLY A 116 -11.20 17.47 19.52
N SER A 117 -10.87 18.71 19.88
CA SER A 117 -11.32 19.89 19.13
C SER A 117 -10.67 19.96 17.74
N SER A 118 -9.36 19.71 17.65
CA SER A 118 -8.65 19.66 16.38
C SER A 118 -9.21 18.58 15.46
N LEU A 119 -9.47 17.37 15.99
CA LEU A 119 -10.02 16.26 15.22
C LEU A 119 -11.47 16.49 14.77
N ALA A 120 -12.28 17.21 15.56
CA ALA A 120 -13.63 17.59 15.17
C ALA A 120 -13.63 18.58 13.99
N ASP A 121 -12.65 19.48 13.94
CA ASP A 121 -12.48 20.44 12.84
C ASP A 121 -11.84 19.78 11.60
N TYR A 122 -10.85 18.92 11.81
CA TYR A 122 -10.11 18.21 10.75
C TYR A 122 -9.57 16.86 11.24
N PRO A 123 -9.93 15.72 10.60
CA PRO A 123 -9.76 14.38 11.17
C PRO A 123 -8.31 13.83 11.14
N ILE A 124 -7.31 14.66 10.89
CA ILE A 124 -5.89 14.29 10.80
C ILE A 124 -5.07 15.29 11.64
N LEU A 125 -4.23 14.77 12.53
CA LEU A 125 -3.38 15.60 13.39
C LEU A 125 -2.03 15.97 12.77
N ASP A 126 -1.56 15.23 11.77
CA ASP A 126 -0.26 15.41 11.13
C ASP A 126 -0.30 15.00 9.65
N ASP A 127 -0.51 15.98 8.77
CA ASP A 127 -0.61 15.78 7.32
C ASP A 127 0.70 15.37 6.67
N GLU A 128 1.83 15.86 7.19
CA GLU A 128 3.15 15.52 6.67
C GLU A 128 3.41 14.04 6.91
N ARG A 129 3.16 13.57 8.15
CA ARG A 129 3.31 12.16 8.49
C ARG A 129 2.32 11.26 7.74
N MET A 130 1.09 11.73 7.54
CA MET A 130 0.10 11.02 6.71
C MET A 130 0.61 10.83 5.29
N SER A 131 1.09 11.90 4.67
CA SER A 131 1.58 11.88 3.29
C SER A 131 2.79 10.95 3.12
N GLU A 132 3.72 10.94 4.08
CA GLU A 132 4.85 10.01 4.10
C GLU A 132 4.38 8.54 4.14
N LEU A 133 3.47 8.21 5.06
CA LEU A 133 2.99 6.85 5.22
C LEU A 133 2.16 6.38 4.01
N GLU A 134 1.35 7.25 3.42
CA GLU A 134 0.62 6.92 2.20
C GLU A 134 1.57 6.63 1.03
N TRP A 135 2.65 7.40 0.91
CA TRP A 135 3.70 7.15 -0.09
C TRP A 135 4.41 5.82 0.14
N ASP A 136 4.86 5.56 1.37
CA ASP A 136 5.57 4.33 1.73
C ASP A 136 4.69 3.08 1.53
N ASN A 137 3.40 3.18 1.91
CA ASN A 137 2.42 2.12 1.71
C ASN A 137 2.16 1.87 0.22
N ALA A 138 2.04 2.93 -0.58
CA ALA A 138 1.88 2.80 -2.02
C ALA A 138 3.09 2.10 -2.65
N CYS A 139 4.32 2.47 -2.26
CA CYS A 139 5.54 1.81 -2.75
C CYS A 139 5.56 0.32 -2.38
N SER A 140 5.30 0.01 -1.10
CA SER A 140 5.29 -1.36 -0.59
C SER A 140 4.25 -2.23 -1.32
N LEU A 141 3.08 -1.66 -1.62
CA LEU A 141 2.02 -2.35 -2.37
C LEU A 141 2.48 -2.73 -3.79
N ILE A 142 3.18 -1.85 -4.48
CA ILE A 142 3.70 -2.13 -5.83
C ILE A 142 4.75 -3.24 -5.75
N ASP A 143 5.69 -3.16 -4.81
CA ASP A 143 6.73 -4.18 -4.63
C ASP A 143 6.17 -5.55 -4.24
N ASP A 144 5.10 -5.58 -3.44
CA ASP A 144 4.42 -6.83 -3.02
C ASP A 144 3.65 -7.50 -4.17
N LEU A 145 3.04 -6.71 -5.05
CA LEU A 145 2.10 -7.20 -6.06
C LEU A 145 2.73 -7.40 -7.44
N TYR A 146 3.82 -6.68 -7.75
CA TYR A 146 4.40 -6.65 -9.08
C TYR A 146 5.89 -6.99 -9.04
N THR A 147 6.31 -7.86 -9.98
CA THR A 147 7.72 -7.99 -10.31
C THR A 147 8.09 -6.87 -11.27
N LEU A 148 8.81 -5.86 -10.78
CA LEU A 148 9.24 -4.72 -11.57
C LEU A 148 10.44 -5.06 -12.47
N PRO A 149 10.64 -4.32 -13.58
CA PRO A 149 11.83 -4.45 -14.41
C PRO A 149 13.12 -4.13 -13.62
N GLU A 150 14.24 -4.71 -14.01
CA GLU A 150 15.54 -4.39 -13.41
C GLU A 150 15.85 -2.89 -13.53
N GLY A 151 16.20 -2.26 -12.41
CA GLY A 151 16.53 -0.83 -12.33
C GLY A 151 15.31 0.10 -12.28
N VAL A 152 14.10 -0.42 -12.15
CA VAL A 152 12.87 0.35 -11.89
C VAL A 152 12.43 0.09 -10.46
N GLU A 153 12.29 1.15 -9.67
CA GLU A 153 11.80 1.07 -8.30
C GLU A 153 10.30 1.37 -8.26
N ALA A 154 9.56 0.89 -7.24
CA ALA A 154 8.14 1.21 -7.07
C ALA A 154 7.85 2.72 -7.06
N SER A 155 8.78 3.51 -6.51
CA SER A 155 8.68 4.96 -6.49
C SER A 155 8.66 5.60 -7.88
N ASP A 156 9.31 4.98 -8.87
CA ASP A 156 9.31 5.47 -10.25
C ASP A 156 7.98 5.18 -10.93
N VAL A 157 7.40 4.00 -10.67
CA VAL A 157 6.06 3.63 -11.13
C VAL A 157 5.02 4.60 -10.59
N ILE A 158 5.03 4.87 -9.29
CA ILE A 158 4.05 5.76 -8.64
C ILE A 158 4.14 7.19 -9.17
N ARG A 159 5.33 7.68 -9.53
CA ARG A 159 5.48 9.03 -10.14
C ARG A 159 4.81 9.17 -11.50
N GLU A 160 4.68 8.07 -12.23
CA GLU A 160 4.02 8.04 -13.55
C GLU A 160 2.53 7.70 -13.45
N MET A 161 2.03 7.36 -12.26
CA MET A 161 0.60 7.19 -12.00
C MET A 161 -0.11 8.55 -11.97
N ASP A 162 -1.31 8.59 -12.54
CA ASP A 162 -2.10 9.83 -12.64
C ASP A 162 -2.73 10.24 -11.29
N GLU A 163 -2.82 9.31 -10.34
CA GLU A 163 -3.33 9.54 -8.98
C GLU A 163 -2.28 9.13 -7.95
N VAL A 164 -1.85 10.09 -7.12
CA VAL A 164 -0.83 9.91 -6.08
C VAL A 164 -1.35 10.52 -4.76
N PRO A 165 -1.17 9.84 -3.61
CA PRO A 165 -0.63 8.49 -3.45
C PRO A 165 -1.62 7.40 -3.90
N TYR A 166 -1.12 6.35 -4.54
CA TYR A 166 -1.94 5.26 -5.05
C TYR A 166 -2.51 4.42 -3.90
N CYS A 167 -3.81 4.13 -3.97
CA CYS A 167 -4.42 3.14 -3.09
C CYS A 167 -5.31 2.18 -3.86
N SER A 168 -5.04 0.88 -3.76
CA SER A 168 -5.82 -0.17 -4.44
C SER A 168 -7.30 -0.22 -4.05
N ASN A 169 -7.66 0.35 -2.89
CA ASN A 169 -9.04 0.41 -2.41
C ASN A 169 -9.78 1.68 -2.86
N CYS A 170 -9.06 2.73 -3.26
CA CYS A 170 -9.63 4.06 -3.55
C CYS A 170 -9.43 4.47 -5.01
N SER A 171 -8.46 3.87 -5.70
CA SER A 171 -8.06 4.20 -7.06
C SER A 171 -8.05 2.95 -7.94
N PHE A 172 -8.30 3.17 -9.23
CA PHE A 172 -8.25 2.16 -10.29
C PHE A 172 -6.97 2.31 -11.15
N CYS A 173 -5.91 2.89 -10.61
CA CYS A 173 -4.70 3.12 -11.39
C CYS A 173 -4.00 1.81 -11.81
N ASP A 174 -3.65 1.73 -13.09
CA ASP A 174 -3.04 0.55 -13.71
C ASP A 174 -1.51 0.68 -13.74
N VAL A 175 -0.84 -0.19 -13.02
CA VAL A 175 0.63 -0.28 -12.99
C VAL A 175 1.21 -0.52 -14.39
N GLU A 176 0.48 -1.21 -15.28
CA GLU A 176 0.94 -1.45 -16.63
C GLU A 176 0.94 -0.17 -17.46
N GLU A 177 -0.01 0.74 -17.25
CA GLU A 177 -0.03 2.05 -17.90
C GLU A 177 1.11 2.94 -17.41
N ALA A 178 1.40 2.92 -16.10
CA ALA A 178 2.55 3.64 -15.54
C ALA A 178 3.88 3.10 -16.10
N LEU A 179 4.04 1.78 -16.18
CA LEU A 179 5.21 1.15 -16.79
C LEU A 179 5.31 1.44 -18.30
N ALA A 180 4.18 1.57 -18.99
CA ALA A 180 4.16 1.98 -20.40
C ALA A 180 4.66 3.41 -20.60
N LYS A 181 4.35 4.35 -19.68
CA LYS A 181 4.93 5.71 -19.67
C LYS A 181 6.45 5.68 -19.44
N LEU A 182 6.94 4.69 -18.68
CA LEU A 182 8.37 4.40 -18.52
C LEU A 182 8.99 3.62 -19.68
N GLU A 183 8.26 3.45 -20.80
CA GLU A 183 8.69 2.75 -22.01
C GLU A 183 8.90 1.23 -21.82
N TYR A 184 8.22 0.64 -20.85
CA TYR A 184 8.19 -0.81 -20.65
C TYR A 184 6.88 -1.41 -21.15
N SER A 185 6.97 -2.60 -21.73
CA SER A 185 5.80 -3.41 -22.06
C SER A 185 6.05 -4.87 -21.71
N ARG A 186 4.99 -5.65 -21.54
CA ARG A 186 5.14 -7.09 -21.32
C ARG A 186 5.52 -7.81 -22.62
N CYS A 187 6.43 -8.78 -22.51
CA CYS A 187 6.68 -9.76 -23.54
C CYS A 187 5.39 -10.55 -23.81
N MET A 188 5.01 -10.68 -25.08
CA MET A 188 3.78 -11.38 -25.45
C MET A 188 3.73 -12.84 -25.02
N ASP A 189 4.87 -13.52 -24.94
CA ASP A 189 4.91 -14.98 -24.72
C ASP A 189 5.11 -15.35 -23.24
N CYS A 190 5.91 -14.59 -22.50
CA CYS A 190 6.26 -14.91 -21.11
C CYS A 190 5.85 -13.84 -20.09
N SER A 191 5.23 -12.74 -20.53
CA SER A 191 4.80 -11.63 -19.68
C SER A 191 5.91 -10.92 -18.89
N ALA A 192 7.20 -11.21 -19.17
CA ALA A 192 8.33 -10.49 -18.60
C ALA A 192 8.38 -9.05 -19.14
N TRP A 193 8.76 -8.09 -18.30
CA TRP A 193 8.91 -6.70 -18.73
C TRP A 193 10.12 -6.51 -19.64
N ILE A 194 9.91 -5.81 -20.75
CA ILE A 194 10.95 -5.46 -21.72
C ILE A 194 10.88 -3.96 -22.01
N LYS A 195 12.04 -3.33 -22.19
CA LYS A 195 12.14 -1.90 -22.51
C LYS A 195 11.95 -1.70 -24.01
N THR A 196 10.82 -1.13 -24.42
CA THR A 196 10.39 -1.06 -25.82
C THR A 196 10.46 0.34 -26.43
N GLY A 197 10.81 1.35 -25.63
CA GLY A 197 10.86 2.75 -26.05
C GLY A 197 9.46 3.35 -26.20
N GLU A 198 9.35 4.46 -26.93
CA GLU A 198 8.07 5.14 -27.22
C GLU A 198 7.06 4.27 -28.01
N TYR A 199 7.50 3.14 -28.58
CA TYR A 199 6.69 2.28 -29.44
C TYR A 199 6.22 1.03 -28.70
N LEU A 200 5.07 1.16 -28.03
CA LEU A 200 4.30 0.05 -27.48
C LEU A 200 3.80 -0.83 -28.62
N SER A 201 4.53 -1.91 -28.91
CA SER A 201 4.14 -2.91 -29.90
C SER A 201 4.29 -4.30 -29.30
N ASP A 202 3.56 -5.25 -29.87
CA ASP A 202 3.57 -6.69 -29.61
C ASP A 202 4.97 -7.32 -29.80
N ARG A 203 5.86 -7.06 -28.83
CA ARG A 203 7.27 -7.48 -28.83
C ARG A 203 7.50 -8.70 -27.96
N VAL A 204 8.57 -9.41 -28.28
CA VAL A 204 8.97 -10.65 -27.63
C VAL A 204 10.36 -10.43 -27.02
N CYS A 205 10.60 -10.91 -25.80
CA CYS A 205 11.92 -10.85 -25.19
C CYS A 205 12.92 -11.71 -25.98
N TRP A 206 14.22 -11.43 -25.85
CA TRP A 206 15.22 -12.15 -26.65
C TRP A 206 15.20 -13.66 -26.39
N ASP A 207 14.97 -14.10 -25.17
CA ASP A 207 14.93 -15.53 -24.82
C ASP A 207 13.75 -16.26 -25.47
N CYS A 208 12.56 -15.64 -25.47
CA CYS A 208 11.39 -16.18 -26.16
C CYS A 208 11.61 -16.17 -27.68
N ALA A 209 12.22 -15.11 -28.21
CA ALA A 209 12.54 -15.03 -29.63
C ALA A 209 13.57 -16.08 -30.07
N GLU A 210 14.59 -16.37 -29.25
CA GLU A 210 15.59 -17.42 -29.53
C GLU A 210 14.95 -18.81 -29.52
N SER A 211 13.92 -19.03 -28.70
CA SER A 211 13.18 -20.30 -28.65
C SER A 211 12.39 -20.62 -29.92
N GLU A 212 12.13 -19.63 -30.78
CA GLU A 212 11.50 -19.79 -32.09
C GLU A 212 12.46 -20.32 -33.17
N GLN A 213 13.71 -20.62 -32.81
CA GLN A 213 14.68 -21.24 -33.71
C GLN A 213 14.22 -22.66 -34.13
N ALA A 214 14.13 -22.88 -35.44
CA ALA A 214 13.84 -24.19 -36.01
C ALA A 214 15.13 -24.97 -36.31
N GLY A 215 15.38 -26.07 -35.60
CA GLY A 215 16.53 -26.95 -35.84
C GLY A 215 17.88 -26.24 -35.65
N GLU A 216 18.86 -26.52 -36.51
CA GLU A 216 20.20 -25.91 -36.48
C GLU A 216 20.29 -24.58 -37.28
N CYS A 217 19.16 -23.95 -37.62
CA CYS A 217 19.13 -22.73 -38.43
C CYS A 217 19.59 -21.50 -37.64
N GLU A 218 20.60 -20.75 -38.11
CA GLU A 218 21.15 -19.57 -37.41
C GLU A 218 20.47 -18.23 -37.79
N CYS A 219 19.48 -18.24 -38.69
CA CYS A 219 18.83 -17.01 -39.18
C CYS A 219 18.16 -16.19 -38.04
N ILE A 220 17.47 -16.87 -37.11
CA ILE A 220 16.82 -16.23 -35.95
C ILE A 220 17.85 -15.73 -34.91
N PRO A 221 18.82 -16.55 -34.45
CA PRO A 221 19.89 -16.08 -33.59
C PRO A 221 20.65 -14.86 -34.13
N ASN A 222 21.05 -14.87 -35.41
CA ASN A 222 21.79 -13.76 -36.02
C ASN A 222 20.95 -12.48 -36.12
N TYR A 223 19.64 -12.61 -36.38
CA TYR A 223 18.73 -11.45 -36.38
C TYR A 223 18.59 -10.85 -34.97
N ILE A 224 18.41 -11.71 -33.97
CA ILE A 224 18.29 -11.30 -32.56
C ILE A 224 19.57 -10.63 -32.07
N ASP A 225 20.75 -11.17 -32.42
CA ASP A 225 22.05 -10.58 -32.08
C ASP A 225 22.20 -9.15 -32.64
N GLY A 226 21.80 -8.96 -33.90
CA GLY A 226 21.74 -7.63 -34.51
C GLY A 226 20.83 -6.66 -33.74
N LEU A 227 19.64 -7.11 -33.33
CA LEU A 227 18.72 -6.29 -32.55
C LEU A 227 19.23 -6.00 -31.14
N ARG A 228 19.88 -6.97 -30.48
CA ARG A 228 20.52 -6.79 -29.16
C ARG A 228 21.55 -5.66 -29.20
N HIS A 229 22.37 -5.60 -30.24
CA HIS A 229 23.34 -4.51 -30.44
C HIS A 229 22.72 -3.12 -30.63
N MET A 230 21.46 -3.07 -31.07
CA MET A 230 20.68 -1.83 -31.21
C MET A 230 19.75 -1.58 -30.03
N SER A 231 19.76 -2.43 -29.01
CA SER A 231 18.82 -2.41 -27.87
C SER A 231 17.35 -2.43 -28.31
N LEU A 232 17.04 -3.23 -29.32
CA LEU A 232 15.68 -3.43 -29.83
C LEU A 232 15.19 -4.85 -29.53
N TYR A 233 13.88 -4.99 -29.35
CA TYR A 233 13.21 -6.28 -29.23
C TYR A 233 12.45 -6.63 -30.51
N PRO A 234 12.49 -7.89 -30.97
CA PRO A 234 11.76 -8.32 -32.16
C PRO A 234 10.25 -8.32 -31.91
N THR A 235 9.47 -8.14 -32.98
CA THR A 235 8.03 -8.46 -32.98
C THR A 235 7.79 -9.88 -33.48
N VAL A 236 6.60 -10.44 -33.20
CA VAL A 236 6.20 -11.74 -33.78
C VAL A 236 6.17 -11.70 -35.32
N SER A 237 5.88 -10.55 -35.93
CA SER A 237 5.93 -10.42 -37.39
C SER A 237 7.36 -10.55 -37.91
N ASP A 238 8.32 -9.90 -37.25
CA ASP A 238 9.74 -9.94 -37.65
C ASP A 238 10.30 -11.36 -37.60
N LEU A 239 9.95 -12.12 -36.55
CA LEU A 239 10.37 -13.52 -36.41
C LEU A 239 9.78 -14.40 -37.50
N ARG A 240 8.48 -14.24 -37.81
CA ARG A 240 7.81 -14.99 -38.89
C ARG A 240 8.39 -14.67 -40.26
N ASP A 241 8.70 -13.42 -40.54
CA ASP A 241 9.27 -13.00 -41.82
C ASP A 241 10.71 -13.49 -41.97
N THR A 242 11.50 -13.46 -40.89
CA THR A 242 12.85 -14.03 -40.84
C THR A 242 12.84 -15.54 -41.07
N GLN A 243 11.91 -16.27 -40.43
CA GLN A 243 11.72 -17.70 -40.67
C GLN A 243 11.37 -17.96 -42.14
N ARG A 244 10.37 -17.27 -42.70
CA ARG A 244 9.92 -17.44 -44.10
C ARG A 244 10.99 -17.12 -45.14
N GLY A 245 11.84 -16.13 -44.86
CA GLY A 245 12.91 -15.71 -45.75
C GLY A 245 14.13 -16.64 -45.78
N CYS A 246 14.19 -17.63 -44.89
CA CYS A 246 15.35 -18.49 -44.71
C CYS A 246 15.02 -19.94 -45.12
N GLU A 247 15.65 -20.41 -46.20
CA GLU A 247 15.40 -21.74 -46.78
C GLU A 247 15.65 -22.90 -45.79
N THR A 248 16.53 -22.68 -44.80
CA THR A 248 16.82 -23.64 -43.72
C THR A 248 15.80 -23.60 -42.59
N CYS A 249 15.32 -22.41 -42.22
CA CYS A 249 14.32 -22.22 -41.16
C CYS A 249 12.89 -22.54 -41.64
N TYR A 250 12.62 -22.42 -42.95
CA TYR A 250 11.33 -22.75 -43.57
C TYR A 250 11.47 -23.93 -44.53
N PRO A 251 11.59 -25.18 -44.03
CA PRO A 251 11.46 -26.35 -44.87
C PRO A 251 9.98 -26.50 -45.26
N VAL A 252 9.57 -25.76 -46.31
CA VAL A 252 8.37 -25.93 -47.14
C VAL A 252 7.19 -26.64 -46.44
N ARG A 253 6.39 -25.90 -45.65
CA ARG A 253 5.00 -26.29 -45.38
C ARG A 253 4.05 -25.61 -46.36
N TRP A 254 4.08 -26.05 -47.62
CA TRP A 254 2.95 -25.94 -48.55
C TRP A 254 2.62 -27.33 -49.11
N PRO A 255 1.43 -27.90 -48.86
CA PRO A 255 1.00 -29.19 -49.42
C PRO A 255 0.79 -29.19 -50.95
N HIS A 256 0.95 -28.04 -51.62
CA HIS A 256 0.61 -27.86 -53.03
C HIS A 256 1.75 -27.30 -53.91
N GLY A 257 2.99 -27.29 -53.42
CA GLY A 257 4.17 -26.90 -54.21
C GLY A 257 4.63 -27.92 -55.26
N GLY A 258 3.84 -28.97 -55.52
CA GLY A 258 4.00 -29.89 -56.64
C GLY A 258 3.35 -29.37 -57.92
N ALA A 259 3.58 -28.11 -58.29
CA ALA A 259 3.19 -27.58 -59.59
C ALA A 259 4.44 -27.42 -60.46
N LYS A 260 4.69 -28.47 -61.24
CA LYS A 260 5.58 -28.61 -62.39
C LYS A 260 6.25 -27.30 -62.87
N LEU A 261 7.57 -27.23 -62.78
CA LEU A 261 8.36 -26.50 -63.78
C LEU A 261 8.78 -27.50 -64.86
N GLY A 262 8.03 -27.50 -65.96
CA GLY A 262 8.53 -27.98 -67.24
C GLY A 262 9.17 -26.80 -67.97
N ILE A 263 10.49 -26.88 -68.15
CA ILE A 263 11.30 -26.80 -69.39
C ILE A 263 12.75 -26.98 -68.93
#